data_AF-A0A1V4SZU9-F1
#
_entry.id   AF-A0A1V4SZU9-F1
#
_cell.length_a   1.000
_cell.length_b   1.000
_cell.length_c   1.000
_cell.angle_alpha   90.00
_cell.angle_beta   90.00
_cell.angle_gamma   90.00
#
_symmetry.space_group_name_H-M   'P 1'
#
loop_
_entity.id
_entity.type
_entity.pdbx_description
1 polymer ?
#
loop_
_entity_poly.entity_id
_entity_poly.type
_entity_poly.pdbx_seq_one_letter_code
_entity_poly.pdbx_strand_id
1 'polypeptide(L)'
;MRESTMSHPAFFNRLFPQSVAIDLGTANTLIYTRGQGIVLNQPSVVCFQRSAAAGRTKVTAVGDQAKQLIGRSPGNVEAVRPMRHGVIANFSAAEHM
;
A
#
# COMPACT_ATOMS: atom_id res chain seq x y z
N MET A 1 -31.94 34.62 6.93
CA MET A 1 -30.67 34.01 6.48
C MET A 1 -30.59 32.63 7.09
N ARG A 2 -30.58 31.56 6.28
CA ARG A 2 -30.59 30.17 6.76
C ARG A 2 -29.14 29.70 6.94
N GLU A 3 -28.75 29.42 8.18
CA GLU A 3 -27.51 28.69 8.46
C GLU A 3 -27.70 27.23 8.01
N SER A 4 -26.96 26.85 6.98
CA SER A 4 -26.96 25.50 6.44
C SER A 4 -25.96 24.68 7.25
N THR A 5 -26.47 23.71 8.00
CA THR A 5 -25.72 22.75 8.78
C THR A 5 -24.81 21.91 7.86
N MET A 6 -23.50 22.11 7.97
CA MET A 6 -22.53 21.16 7.42
C MET A 6 -22.58 19.89 8.26
N SER A 7 -23.30 18.87 7.80
CA SER A 7 -23.16 17.52 8.33
C SER A 7 -21.75 17.01 8.02
N HIS A 8 -20.88 16.94 9.03
CA HIS A 8 -19.56 16.33 8.90
C HIS A 8 -19.73 14.81 8.65
N PRO A 9 -19.29 14.27 7.51
CA PRO A 9 -19.41 12.83 7.20
C PRO A 9 -18.62 11.94 8.18
N ALA A 10 -17.70 12.52 8.94
CA ALA A 10 -16.86 11.85 9.91
C ALA A 10 -17.64 11.21 11.09
N PHE A 11 -18.78 11.79 11.48
CA PHE A 11 -19.52 11.30 12.66
C PHE A 11 -20.27 9.99 12.36
N PHE A 12 -20.86 9.88 11.17
CA PHE A 12 -21.58 8.68 10.72
C PHE A 12 -20.67 7.50 10.38
N ASN A 13 -19.46 7.76 9.84
CA ASN A 13 -18.51 6.71 9.48
C ASN A 13 -17.95 5.93 10.70
N ARG A 14 -18.03 6.48 11.91
CA ARG A 14 -17.63 5.76 13.15
C ARG A 14 -18.70 4.78 13.65
N LEU A 15 -19.96 4.96 13.26
CA LEU A 15 -21.07 4.13 13.71
C LEU A 15 -21.19 2.81 12.93
N PHE A 16 -20.56 2.73 11.75
CA PHE A 16 -20.52 1.52 10.92
C PHE A 16 -19.07 1.19 10.54
N PRO A 17 -18.43 0.17 11.14
CA PRO A 17 -17.10 -0.23 10.72
C PRO A 17 -17.13 -0.67 9.25
N GLN A 18 -16.35 0.00 8.40
CA GLN A 18 -16.21 -0.42 7.01
C GLN A 18 -15.47 -1.77 6.98
N SER A 19 -16.17 -2.84 6.61
CA SER A 19 -15.55 -4.15 6.42
C SER A 19 -14.61 -4.10 5.21
N VAL A 20 -13.34 -4.42 5.45
CA VAL A 20 -12.30 -4.46 4.43
C VAL A 20 -11.81 -5.90 4.26
N ALA A 21 -11.63 -6.33 3.01
CA ALA A 21 -10.89 -7.54 2.66
C ALA A 21 -9.64 -7.15 1.89
N ILE A 22 -8.51 -7.75 2.24
CA ILE A 22 -7.21 -7.49 1.60
C ILE A 22 -6.72 -8.80 0.99
N ASP A 23 -6.43 -8.76 -0.31
CA ASP A 23 -5.74 -9.84 -1.01
C ASP A 23 -4.29 -9.42 -1.22
N LEU A 24 -3.35 -10.05 -0.51
CA LEU A 24 -1.91 -9.82 -0.62
C LEU A 24 -1.29 -10.82 -1.61
N GLY A 25 -1.53 -10.60 -2.89
CA GLY A 25 -1.02 -11.46 -3.95
C GLY A 25 0.48 -11.30 -4.22
N THR A 26 1.08 -12.29 -4.88
CA THR A 26 2.48 -12.25 -5.35
C THR A 26 2.74 -11.23 -6.46
N ALA A 27 1.69 -10.80 -7.17
CA ALA A 27 1.78 -9.84 -8.25
C ALA A 27 1.09 -8.51 -7.92
N ASN A 28 -0.11 -8.56 -7.34
CA ASN A 28 -0.91 -7.39 -7.00
C ASN A 28 -1.54 -7.54 -5.61
N THR A 29 -1.73 -6.41 -4.94
CA THR A 29 -2.52 -6.27 -3.74
C THR A 29 -3.84 -5.60 -4.08
N LEU A 30 -4.93 -6.18 -3.60
CA LEU A 30 -6.28 -5.64 -3.77
C LEU A 30 -6.89 -5.31 -2.42
N ILE A 31 -7.64 -4.22 -2.36
CA ILE A 31 -8.50 -3.89 -1.22
C ILE A 31 -9.93 -3.84 -1.72
N TYR A 32 -10.80 -4.60 -1.06
CA TYR A 32 -12.24 -4.59 -1.26
C TYR A 32 -12.94 -4.00 -0.04
N THR A 33 -13.89 -3.11 -0.27
CA THR A 33 -14.76 -2.57 0.78
C THR A 33 -16.21 -2.98 0.49
N ARG A 34 -16.90 -3.50 1.51
CA ARG A 34 -18.32 -3.88 1.38
C ARG A 34 -19.15 -2.69 0.90
N GLY A 35 -19.88 -2.87 -0.21
CA GLY A 35 -20.73 -1.84 -0.79
C GLY A 35 -20.02 -0.88 -1.77
N GLN A 36 -18.69 -0.96 -1.89
CA GLN A 36 -17.92 -0.16 -2.85
C GLN A 36 -17.20 -1.02 -3.90
N GLY A 37 -16.99 -2.31 -3.64
CA GLY A 37 -16.23 -3.16 -4.55
C GLY A 37 -14.73 -3.07 -4.29
N ILE A 38 -13.92 -3.30 -5.33
CA ILE A 38 -12.46 -3.15 -5.28
C ILE A 38 -12.14 -1.65 -5.30
N VAL A 39 -11.58 -1.15 -4.21
CA VAL A 39 -11.20 0.25 -4.04
C VAL A 39 -9.70 0.49 -4.26
N LEU A 40 -8.90 -0.57 -4.26
CA LEU A 40 -7.47 -0.53 -4.60
C LEU A 40 -7.08 -1.78 -5.39
N ASN A 41 -6.29 -1.59 -6.43
CA ASN A 41 -5.60 -2.63 -7.16
C ASN A 41 -4.22 -2.08 -7.55
N GLN A 42 -3.18 -2.54 -6.87
CA GLN A 42 -1.81 -2.06 -7.06
C GLN A 42 -0.83 -3.22 -7.16
N PRO A 43 0.27 -3.09 -7.92
CA PRO A 43 1.36 -4.05 -7.86
C PRO A 43 1.89 -4.28 -6.44
N SER A 44 2.18 -5.53 -6.08
CA SER A 44 2.79 -5.89 -4.80
C SER A 44 4.29 -5.61 -4.82
N VAL A 45 4.66 -4.32 -4.83
CA VAL A 45 6.04 -3.86 -4.97
C VAL A 45 6.28 -2.67 -4.04
N VAL A 46 7.38 -2.72 -3.30
CA VAL A 46 7.85 -1.64 -2.43
C VAL A 46 9.26 -1.25 -2.87
N CYS A 47 9.55 0.05 -2.95
CA CYS A 47 10.89 0.56 -3.23
C CYS A 47 11.53 1.15 -1.98
N PHE A 48 12.70 0.65 -1.61
CA PHE A 48 13.49 1.13 -0.49
C PHE A 48 14.69 1.94 -0.97
N GLN A 49 14.97 3.05 -0.28
CA GLN A 49 16.24 3.74 -0.41
C GLN A 49 17.31 2.97 0.37
N ARG A 50 18.39 2.61 -0.31
CA ARG A 50 19.57 1.97 0.28
C ARG A 50 20.41 3.04 0.98
N SER A 51 20.50 2.96 2.31
CA SER A 51 21.39 3.82 3.11
C SER A 51 22.71 3.10 3.36
N ALA A 52 23.84 3.80 3.22
CA ALA A 52 25.16 3.29 3.61
C ALA A 52 25.32 3.16 5.14
N ALA A 53 24.57 3.96 5.91
CA ALA A 53 24.46 3.80 7.36
C ALA A 53 23.46 2.67 7.63
N ALA A 54 24.00 1.53 8.10
CA ALA A 54 23.23 0.34 8.45
C ALA A 54 22.09 0.70 9.42
N GLY A 55 20.84 0.46 9.00
CA GLY A 55 19.69 0.45 9.90
C GLY A 55 18.51 1.36 9.54
N ARG A 56 18.60 2.22 8.51
CA ARG A 56 17.43 3.01 8.05
C ARG A 56 17.16 2.81 6.57
N THR A 57 16.29 1.86 6.26
CA THR A 57 15.68 1.69 4.93
C THR A 57 14.43 2.56 4.87
N LYS A 58 14.44 3.60 4.02
CA LYS A 58 13.29 4.49 3.83
C LYS A 58 12.46 3.99 2.65
N VAL A 59 11.15 3.83 2.82
CA VAL A 59 10.23 3.59 1.69
C VAL A 59 10.16 4.84 0.81
N THR A 60 10.39 4.66 -0.48
CA THR A 60 10.40 5.73 -1.49
C THR A 60 9.19 5.69 -2.41
N ALA A 61 8.67 4.49 -2.67
CA ALA A 61 7.46 4.27 -3.46
C ALA A 61 6.83 2.91 -3.12
N VAL A 62 5.53 2.76 -3.38
CA VAL A 62 4.76 1.51 -3.29
C VAL A 62 3.86 1.41 -4.54
N GLY A 63 3.48 0.20 -4.94
CA GLY A 63 2.51 0.02 -6.02
C GLY A 63 3.07 0.33 -7.40
N ASP A 64 2.31 1.07 -8.21
CA ASP A 64 2.67 1.37 -9.60
C ASP A 64 4.01 2.13 -9.72
N GLN A 65 4.22 3.11 -8.84
CA GLN A 65 5.47 3.88 -8.82
C GLN A 65 6.68 2.98 -8.50
N ALA A 66 6.52 2.05 -7.55
CA ALA A 66 7.58 1.10 -7.23
C ALA A 66 7.82 0.10 -8.37
N LYS A 67 6.76 -0.37 -9.04
CA LYS A 67 6.86 -1.28 -10.19
C LYS A 67 7.63 -0.66 -11.36
N GLN A 68 7.46 0.64 -11.61
CA GLN A 68 8.18 1.36 -12.68
C GLN A 68 9.70 1.37 -12.48
N LEU A 69 10.16 1.21 -11.23
CA LEU A 69 11.58 1.20 -10.88
C LEU A 69 12.21 -0.20 -10.99
N ILE A 70 11.43 -1.27 -11.13
CA ILE A 70 11.98 -2.62 -11.32
C ILE A 70 12.85 -2.67 -12.58
N GLY A 71 14.13 -3.05 -12.41
CA GLY A 71 15.11 -3.10 -13.48
C GLY A 71 15.58 -1.74 -14.00
N ARG A 72 15.12 -0.63 -13.38
CA ARG A 72 15.45 0.76 -13.74
C ARG A 72 15.95 1.58 -12.54
N SER A 73 15.98 1.00 -11.34
CA SER A 73 16.39 1.69 -10.12
C SER A 73 17.79 2.28 -10.27
N PRO A 74 17.99 3.57 -9.96
CA PRO A 74 19.32 4.11 -9.70
C PRO A 74 19.96 3.32 -8.54
N GLY A 75 21.30 3.26 -8.47
CA GLY A 75 22.01 2.35 -7.55
C GLY A 75 21.68 2.47 -6.05
N ASN A 76 20.97 3.53 -5.65
CA ASN A 76 20.51 3.79 -4.28
C ASN A 76 19.06 3.37 -4.00
N VAL A 77 18.32 2.76 -4.94
CA VAL A 77 16.95 2.28 -4.72
C VAL A 77 16.84 0.79 -5.04
N GLU A 78 16.08 0.07 -4.21
CA GLU A 78 15.82 -1.36 -4.37
C GLU A 78 14.32 -1.61 -4.41
N ALA A 79 13.84 -2.23 -5.50
CA ALA A 79 12.46 -2.66 -5.63
C ALA A 79 12.32 -4.11 -5.15
N VAL A 80 11.42 -4.34 -4.21
CA VAL A 80 11.20 -5.62 -3.53
C VAL A 80 9.74 -6.04 -3.68
N ARG A 81 9.49 -7.33 -3.92
CA ARG A 81 8.17 -7.93 -3.78
C ARG A 81 8.06 -8.63 -2.43
N PRO A 82 7.07 -8.28 -1.58
CA PRO A 82 6.95 -8.89 -0.26
C PRO A 82 6.51 -10.35 -0.31
N MET A 83 5.71 -10.70 -1.31
CA MET A 83 5.14 -12.03 -1.51
C MET A 83 5.81 -12.71 -2.72
N ARG A 84 6.24 -13.97 -2.57
CA ARG A 84 6.78 -14.78 -3.67
C ARG A 84 6.35 -16.24 -3.51
N HIS A 85 5.85 -16.87 -4.59
CA HIS A 85 5.36 -18.25 -4.58
C HIS A 85 4.40 -18.59 -3.41
N GLY A 86 3.54 -17.64 -3.03
CA GLY A 86 2.55 -17.84 -1.96
C GLY A 86 3.06 -17.68 -0.54
N VAL A 87 4.33 -17.28 -0.34
CA VAL A 87 4.89 -17.01 1.00
C VAL A 87 5.33 -15.56 1.14
N ILE A 88 5.38 -15.07 2.39
CA ILE A 88 6.05 -13.82 2.73
C ILE A 88 7.56 -14.04 2.58
N ALA A 89 8.14 -13.46 1.54
CA ALA A 89 9.57 -13.55 1.24
C ALA A 89 10.36 -12.40 1.89
N ASN A 90 9.69 -11.30 2.27
CA ASN A 90 10.29 -10.18 2.97
C ASN A 90 9.26 -9.52 3.91
N PHE A 91 9.46 -9.66 5.22
CA PHE A 91 8.55 -9.12 6.25
C PHE A 91 8.49 -7.60 6.25
N SER A 92 9.64 -6.92 6.17
CA SER A 92 9.68 -5.45 6.17
C SER A 92 8.93 -4.87 4.95
N ALA A 93 9.09 -5.48 3.77
CA ALA A 93 8.33 -5.08 2.59
C ALA A 93 6.82 -5.36 2.75
N ALA A 94 6.44 -6.45 3.42
CA ALA A 94 5.04 -6.80 3.62
C ALA A 94 4.35 -5.83 4.59
N GLU A 95 5.04 -5.36 5.63
CA GLU A 95 4.54 -4.36 6.59
C GLU A 95 4.34 -2.97 5.97
N HIS A 96 5.01 -2.69 4.85
CA HIS A 96 4.93 -1.41 4.13
C HIS A 96 3.95 -1.41 2.94
N MET A 97 3.25 -2.53 2.70
CA MET A 97 2.12 -2.61 1.76
C MET A 97 0.80 -2.25 2.45
#